data_AF-A0A1M6J3C1-F1
#
_entry.id   AF-A0A1M6J3C1-F1
#
_cell.length_a   1.000
_cell.length_b   1.000
_cell.length_c   1.000
_cell.angle_alpha   90.00
_cell.angle_beta   90.00
_cell.angle_gamma   90.00
#
_symmetry.space_group_name_H-M   'P 1'
#
loop_
_entity.id
_entity.type
_entity.pdbx_description
1 polymer ?
#
loop_
_entity_poly.entity_id
_entity_poly.type
_entity_poly.pdbx_seq_one_letter_code
_entity_poly.pdbx_strand_id
1 'polypeptide(L)'
;MWCFYYKSCSSDAKALMIKNIALAICVCFIVTSFLSTAFILTHSNHQHDHEGPNGTCAMCIHLTIAKNLLKQIFTATVTNLFSLVLCLFISYCLKPNTQYIGLFTLVSLKVRLDN
;
A
#
# COMPACT_ATOMS: atom_id res chain seq x y z
N MET A 1 -38.26 4.15 3.60
CA MET A 1 -37.49 3.03 4.20
C MET A 1 -36.65 2.24 3.17
N TRP A 2 -37.06 2.14 1.90
CA TRP A 2 -36.35 1.36 0.86
C TRP A 2 -34.99 1.94 0.40
N CYS A 3 -34.81 3.27 0.43
CA CYS A 3 -33.55 3.90 -0.03
C CYS A 3 -32.33 3.59 0.86
N PHE A 4 -32.52 3.34 2.16
CA PHE A 4 -31.41 3.02 3.07
C PHE A 4 -30.85 1.62 2.80
N TYR A 5 -31.72 0.66 2.51
CA TYR A 5 -31.31 -0.73 2.21
C TYR A 5 -30.54 -0.83 0.89
N TYR A 6 -30.98 -0.09 -0.15
CA TYR A 6 -30.29 -0.05 -1.43
C TYR A 6 -28.87 0.54 -1.32
N LYS A 7 -28.70 1.59 -0.52
CA LYS A 7 -27.40 2.24 -0.30
C LYS A 7 -26.42 1.36 0.48
N SER A 8 -26.91 0.60 1.47
CA SER A 8 -26.09 -0.37 2.22
C SER A 8 -25.64 -1.53 1.34
N CYS A 9 -26.57 -2.14 0.60
CA CYS A 9 -26.28 -3.29 -0.27
C CYS A 9 -25.29 -2.93 -1.40
N SER A 10 -25.39 -1.72 -1.97
CA SER A 10 -24.42 -1.21 -2.96
C SER A 10 -23.04 -0.95 -2.34
N SER A 11 -22.97 -0.50 -1.08
CA SER A 11 -21.70 -0.27 -0.38
C SER A 11 -20.96 -1.59 -0.09
N ASP A 12 -21.70 -2.62 0.34
CA ASP A 12 -21.14 -3.95 0.62
C ASP A 12 -20.67 -4.65 -0.66
N ALA A 13 -21.43 -4.54 -1.75
CA ALA A 13 -21.03 -5.06 -3.05
C ALA A 13 -19.75 -4.38 -3.59
N LYS A 14 -19.63 -3.05 -3.44
CA LYS A 14 -18.43 -2.30 -3.82
C LYS A 14 -17.22 -2.69 -2.98
N ALA A 15 -17.38 -2.85 -1.67
CA ALA A 15 -16.31 -3.29 -0.78
C ALA A 15 -15.82 -4.70 -1.15
N LEU A 16 -16.73 -5.61 -1.48
CA LEU A 16 -16.39 -6.96 -1.94
C LEU A 16 -15.63 -6.93 -3.29
N MET A 17 -16.06 -6.11 -4.25
CA MET A 17 -15.35 -5.95 -5.53
C MET A 17 -13.93 -5.40 -5.32
N ILE A 18 -13.77 -4.36 -4.49
CA ILE A 18 -12.46 -3.79 -4.18
C ILE A 18 -11.55 -4.85 -3.54
N LYS A 19 -12.08 -5.65 -2.60
CA LYS A 19 -11.34 -6.74 -1.96
C LYS A 19 -10.87 -7.77 -2.99
N ASN A 20 -11.73 -8.16 -3.93
CA ASN A 20 -11.39 -9.13 -4.97
C ASN A 20 -10.34 -8.59 -5.94
N ILE A 21 -10.44 -7.31 -6.34
CA ILE A 21 -9.44 -6.64 -7.19
C ILE A 21 -8.09 -6.58 -6.46
N ALA A 22 -8.09 -6.16 -5.19
CA ALA A 22 -6.88 -6.12 -4.38
C ALA A 22 -6.23 -7.50 -4.24
N LEU A 23 -7.03 -8.55 -4.05
CA LEU A 23 -6.56 -9.93 -3.95
C LEU A 23 -5.96 -10.41 -5.28
N ALA A 24 -6.61 -10.11 -6.41
CA ALA A 24 -6.08 -10.43 -7.73
C ALA A 24 -4.73 -9.74 -7.99
N ILE A 25 -4.60 -8.45 -7.68
CA ILE A 25 -3.34 -7.71 -7.80
C ILE A 25 -2.26 -8.34 -6.90
N CYS A 26 -2.61 -8.71 -5.67
CA CYS A 26 -1.69 -9.34 -4.74
C CYS A 26 -1.18 -10.70 -5.25
N VAL A 27 -2.08 -11.54 -5.79
CA VAL A 27 -1.71 -12.82 -6.40
C VAL A 27 -0.80 -12.60 -7.61
N CYS A 28 -1.16 -11.68 -8.51
CA CYS A 28 -0.31 -11.35 -9.66
C CYS A 28 1.08 -10.91 -9.22
N PHE A 29 1.16 -10.07 -8.20
CA PHE A 29 2.43 -9.56 -7.66
C PHE A 29 3.31 -10.68 -7.09
N ILE A 30 2.72 -11.60 -6.31
CA ILE A 30 3.40 -12.78 -5.77
C ILE A 30 3.93 -13.64 -6.92
N VAL A 31 3.07 -13.96 -7.89
CA VAL A 31 3.42 -14.78 -9.06
C VAL A 31 4.57 -14.13 -9.84
N THR A 32 4.50 -12.84 -10.15
CA THR A 32 5.56 -12.12 -10.86
C THR A 32 6.87 -12.08 -10.07
N SER A 33 6.82 -11.99 -8.75
CA SER A 33 8.01 -11.98 -7.89
C SER A 33 8.70 -13.35 -7.88
N PHE A 34 7.91 -14.43 -7.78
CA PHE A 34 8.42 -15.81 -7.88
C PHE A 34 9.01 -16.09 -9.26
N LEU A 35 8.29 -15.72 -10.33
CA LEU A 35 8.77 -15.86 -11.71
C LEU A 35 10.08 -15.08 -11.94
N SER A 36 10.16 -13.84 -11.46
CA SER A 36 11.38 -13.02 -11.58
C SER A 36 12.55 -13.63 -10.83
N THR A 37 12.31 -14.16 -9.62
CA THR A 37 13.34 -14.83 -8.81
C THR A 37 13.80 -16.14 -9.47
N ALA A 38 12.86 -16.95 -9.95
CA ALA A 38 13.16 -18.19 -10.67
C ALA A 38 13.90 -17.93 -11.99
N PHE A 39 13.52 -16.88 -12.72
CA PHE A 39 14.21 -16.44 -13.92
C PHE A 39 15.66 -16.03 -13.60
N ILE A 40 15.86 -15.19 -12.59
CA ILE A 40 17.20 -14.80 -12.13
C ILE A 40 18.03 -16.02 -11.73
N LEU A 41 17.45 -16.96 -10.98
CA LEU A 41 18.17 -18.14 -10.48
C LEU A 41 18.52 -19.14 -11.58
N THR A 42 17.61 -19.38 -12.52
CA THR A 42 17.85 -20.31 -13.64
C THR A 42 18.83 -19.73 -14.66
N HIS A 43 18.79 -18.41 -14.86
CA HIS A 43 19.59 -17.73 -15.87
C HIS A 43 20.86 -17.07 -15.31
N SER A 44 21.15 -17.19 -14.00
CA SER A 44 22.38 -16.62 -13.42
C SER A 44 23.65 -17.37 -13.80
N ASN A 45 23.54 -18.65 -14.14
CA ASN A 45 24.67 -19.53 -14.49
C ASN A 45 24.75 -19.82 -15.99
N HIS A 46 24.18 -18.96 -16.84
CA HIS A 46 24.28 -19.14 -18.29
C HIS A 46 25.73 -18.97 -18.75
N GLN A 47 26.12 -19.72 -19.78
CA GLN A 47 27.36 -19.49 -20.49
C GLN A 47 27.30 -18.05 -21.02
N HIS A 48 28.19 -17.18 -20.54
CA HIS A 48 28.23 -15.81 -21.03
C HIS A 48 28.79 -15.81 -22.45
N ASP A 49 27.90 -15.88 -23.44
CA ASP A 49 28.24 -15.54 -24.82
C ASP A 49 28.48 -14.03 -24.87
N HIS A 50 29.74 -13.67 -24.69
CA HIS A 50 30.25 -12.30 -24.81
C HIS A 50 30.45 -11.90 -26.29
N GLU A 51 29.93 -12.66 -27.26
CA GLU A 51 29.98 -12.33 -28.69
C GLU A 51 29.01 -11.21 -29.12
N GLY A 52 28.15 -10.73 -28.22
CA GLY A 52 27.24 -9.62 -28.49
C GLY A 52 27.96 -8.26 -28.66
N PRO A 53 27.34 -7.29 -29.36
CA PRO A 53 27.91 -5.94 -29.50
C PRO A 53 28.18 -5.35 -28.10
N ASN A 54 29.39 -4.82 -27.92
CA ASN A 54 29.95 -4.30 -26.65
C ASN A 54 30.34 -5.36 -25.59
N GLY A 55 30.44 -6.65 -25.94
CA GLY A 55 30.79 -7.71 -24.99
C GLY A 55 29.69 -8.01 -23.97
N THR A 56 28.47 -7.52 -24.22
CA THR A 56 27.32 -7.68 -23.33
C THR A 56 26.39 -8.78 -23.84
N CYS A 57 26.12 -9.77 -23.00
CA CYS A 57 25.11 -10.79 -23.28
C CYS A 57 23.70 -10.21 -23.07
N ALA A 58 22.79 -10.43 -24.02
CA ALA A 58 21.40 -9.97 -23.92
C ALA A 58 20.70 -10.53 -22.66
N MET A 59 21.03 -11.75 -22.26
CA MET A 59 20.54 -12.40 -21.04
C MET A 59 20.93 -11.62 -19.78
N CYS A 60 22.17 -11.11 -19.71
CA CYS A 60 22.64 -10.28 -18.60
C CYS A 60 21.86 -8.97 -18.45
N ILE A 61 21.47 -8.36 -19.58
CA ILE A 61 20.67 -7.12 -19.59
C ILE A 61 19.28 -7.40 -18.98
N HIS A 62 18.60 -8.43 -19.46
CA HIS A 62 17.29 -8.82 -18.93
C HIS A 62 17.34 -9.18 -17.45
N LEU A 63 18.40 -9.87 -17.01
CA LEU A 63 18.60 -10.26 -15.63
C LEU A 63 18.87 -9.05 -14.72
N THR A 64 19.58 -8.04 -15.23
CA THR A 64 19.80 -6.76 -14.54
C THR A 64 18.51 -5.97 -14.40
N ILE A 65 17.70 -5.90 -15.46
CA ILE A 65 16.40 -5.22 -15.45
C ILE A 65 15.47 -5.92 -14.45
N ALA A 66 15.37 -7.25 -14.47
CA ALA A 66 14.55 -8.02 -13.55
C ALA A 66 14.95 -7.78 -12.07
N LYS A 67 16.26 -7.78 -11.78
CA LYS A 67 16.78 -7.45 -10.44
C LYS A 67 16.40 -6.04 -10.00
N ASN A 68 16.54 -5.06 -10.88
CA ASN A 68 16.24 -3.66 -10.58
C ASN A 68 14.74 -3.45 -10.32
N LEU A 69 13.88 -4.06 -11.14
CA LEU A 69 12.43 -4.03 -10.93
C LEU A 69 12.05 -4.64 -9.57
N LEU A 70 12.61 -5.81 -9.25
CA LEU A 70 12.35 -6.47 -7.96
C LEU A 70 12.79 -5.60 -6.78
N LYS A 71 13.94 -4.93 -6.90
CA LYS A 71 14.45 -4.00 -5.90
C LYS A 71 13.54 -2.78 -5.72
N GLN A 72 13.12 -2.14 -6.80
CA GLN A 72 12.21 -0.99 -6.75
C GLN A 72 10.88 -1.36 -6.11
N ILE A 73 10.32 -2.50 -6.49
CA ILE A 73 9.08 -3.04 -5.95
C ILE A 73 9.21 -3.27 -4.43
N PHE A 74 10.30 -3.90 -3.99
CA PHE A 74 10.58 -4.13 -2.58
C PHE A 74 10.70 -2.81 -1.81
N THR A 75 11.48 -1.86 -2.33
CA THR A 75 11.64 -0.54 -1.72
C THR A 75 10.31 0.19 -1.59
N ALA A 76 9.49 0.22 -2.64
CA ALA A 76 8.17 0.86 -2.63
C ALA A 76 7.22 0.22 -1.60
N THR A 77 7.26 -1.12 -1.48
CA THR A 77 6.45 -1.85 -0.51
C THR A 77 6.87 -1.51 0.92
N VAL A 78 8.18 -1.51 1.20
CA VAL A 78 8.72 -1.18 2.52
C VAL A 78 8.40 0.27 2.90
N THR A 79 8.57 1.23 1.98
CA THR A 79 8.25 2.64 2.25
C THR A 79 6.77 2.86 2.55
N ASN A 80 5.87 2.20 1.81
CA ASN A 80 4.43 2.31 2.03
C ASN A 80 4.01 1.71 3.38
N LEU A 81 4.55 0.53 3.73
CA LEU A 81 4.30 -0.08 5.04
C LEU A 81 4.82 0.79 6.17
N PHE A 82 6.03 1.33 6.04
CA PHE A 82 6.61 2.22 7.02
C PHE A 82 5.78 3.49 7.22
N SER A 83 5.36 4.14 6.14
CA SER A 83 4.45 5.29 6.21
C SER A 83 3.13 4.95 6.89
N LEU A 84 2.53 3.80 6.58
CA LEU A 84 1.28 3.37 7.22
C LEU A 84 1.46 3.19 8.73
N VAL A 85 2.53 2.51 9.16
CA VAL A 85 2.84 2.30 10.57
C VAL A 85 3.06 3.63 11.28
N LEU A 86 3.79 4.56 10.66
CA LEU A 86 3.99 5.91 11.19
C LEU A 86 2.67 6.66 11.33
N CYS A 87 1.80 6.63 10.31
CA CYS A 87 0.49 7.27 10.37
C CYS A 87 -0.39 6.69 11.48
N LEU A 88 -0.39 5.36 11.65
CA LEU A 88 -1.14 4.70 12.72
C LEU A 88 -0.56 5.04 14.10
N PHE A 89 0.76 5.04 14.23
CA PHE A 89 1.46 5.41 15.47
C PHE A 89 1.14 6.86 15.86
N ILE A 90 1.26 7.79 14.91
CA ILE A 90 0.90 9.20 15.10
C ILE A 90 -0.57 9.33 15.50
N SER A 91 -1.48 8.61 14.84
CA SER A 91 -2.92 8.66 15.18
C SER A 91 -3.22 8.06 16.55
N TYR A 92 -2.46 7.06 16.99
CA TYR A 92 -2.57 6.48 18.32
C TYR A 92 -2.01 7.42 19.41
N CYS A 93 -0.88 8.08 19.15
CA CYS A 93 -0.28 9.05 20.06
C CYS A 93 -1.08 10.35 20.12
N LEU A 94 -1.57 10.84 18.98
CA LEU A 94 -2.48 11.96 18.83
C LEU A 94 -3.94 11.53 19.01
N LYS A 95 -4.21 10.47 19.80
CA LYS A 95 -5.57 10.09 20.18
C LYS A 95 -6.25 11.40 20.55
N PRO A 96 -7.24 11.88 19.76
CA PRO A 96 -7.81 13.17 20.02
C PRO A 96 -8.37 13.03 21.42
N ASN A 97 -7.74 13.73 22.35
CA ASN A 97 -8.35 13.97 23.64
C ASN A 97 -9.60 14.74 23.21
N THR A 98 -10.70 14.02 23.04
CA THR A 98 -12.03 14.60 22.95
C THR A 98 -12.28 15.18 24.34
N GLN A 99 -11.49 16.19 24.70
CA GLN A 99 -11.92 17.24 25.58
C GLN A 99 -13.19 17.69 24.90
N TYR A 100 -14.30 17.29 25.51
CA TYR A 100 -15.58 17.95 25.43
C TYR A 100 -15.32 19.40 25.01
N ILE A 101 -15.45 19.70 23.72
CA ILE A 101 -15.75 21.05 23.28
C ILE A 101 -17.22 21.20 23.69
N GLY A 102 -17.43 21.27 25.01
CA GLY A 102 -18.58 21.89 25.58
C GLY A 102 -18.44 23.32 25.10
N LEU A 103 -19.16 23.63 24.02
CA LEU A 103 -19.43 24.99 23.61
C LEU A 103 -19.99 25.68 24.85
N PHE A 104 -19.13 26.35 25.61
CA PHE A 104 -19.56 27.31 26.61
C PHE A 104 -20.24 28.40 25.80
N THR A 105 -21.55 28.25 25.60
CA THR A 105 -22.38 29.29 25.03
C THR A 105 -22.26 30.51 25.93
N LEU A 106 -22.30 31.71 25.35
CA LEU A 106 -22.17 32.99 26.05
C LEU A 106 -23.10 33.08 27.27
N VAL A 107 -24.22 32.37 27.22
CA VAL A 107 -25.19 32.19 28.31
C VAL A 107 -24.60 31.45 29.52
N SER A 108 -23.85 30.37 29.31
CA SER A 108 -23.23 29.60 30.41
C SER A 108 -22.12 30.37 31.13
N LEU A 109 -21.41 31.25 30.42
CA LEU A 109 -20.39 32.12 31.00
C LEU A 109 -21.04 33.25 31.83
N LYS A 110 -22.17 33.80 31.35
CA LYS A 110 -22.91 34.87 32.04
C LYS A 110 -23.45 34.42 33.40
N VAL A 111 -23.94 33.18 33.52
CA VAL A 111 -24.51 32.65 34.78
C VAL A 111 -23.45 32.47 35.88
N ARG A 112 -22.17 32.32 35.54
CA ARG A 112 -21.09 32.19 36.54
C ARG A 112 -20.44 33.50 36.98
N LEU A 113 -20.71 34.60 36.28
CA LEU A 113 -20.17 35.92 36.64
C LEU A 113 -21.13 36.70 37.56
N ASP A 114 -22.38 36.27 37.64
CA ASP A 114 -23.48 36.93 38.38
C ASP A 114 -23.82 36.22 39.71
N ASN A 115 -22.92 35.34 40.19
CA ASN A 115 -22.98 34.68 41.49
C ASN A 115 -21.63 34.80 42.19
#